data_AF-A0A1E5GGG0-F1
#
_entry.id   AF-A0A1E5GGG0-F1
#
_cell.length_a   1.000
_cell.length_b   1.000
_cell.length_c   1.000
_cell.angle_alpha   90.00
_cell.angle_beta   90.00
_cell.angle_gamma   90.00
#
_symmetry.space_group_name_H-M   'P 1'
#
loop_
_entity.id
_entity.type
_entity.pdbx_description
1 polymer ?
#
loop_
_entity_poly.entity_id
_entity_poly.type
_entity_poly.pdbx_seq_one_letter_code
_entity_poly.pdbx_strand_id
1 'polypeptide(L)'
;MKYTEIMVRYGELSTKGKNRKLFISQLAQNVKRVLGDFPAVKIHADRDRMHLILNGEDSTQILPKLEKVFGIQNFSPSVRVEKTMPAIRAMVQTIIKSAYQPGQTFKITSKRSDHSFELDTNELNRELGGAVFELFPEIAVQMKKPDINIRVEIRKEGAYLSYETIRGAGGLPVGTSGRGMLMLSGGIDSPVAGYLSMKRGVEVEAVHFASPPYTSEQALQKAKDLAAKIAPYAGSIQFIEVPFTEIQEEIKRVVPEGYLMTVTRRMMLRLTDAIRVQRKGLVIINGESLGQVASQTLQSMVAINEVTTTPIIRPVVSMDKGEIIEIAEKIDTFELAIQPFEDCCTIFAPPQPKTRPKLDKAQAYEARLDIEGLMARSMAGLKVSEITELSEQNEEFSDLL
;
A
#
# COMPACT_ATOMS: atom_id res chain seq x y z
N MET A 1 -26.51 11.14 3.63
CA MET A 1 -25.96 12.21 4.50
C MET A 1 -24.73 12.79 3.81
N LYS A 2 -24.55 14.12 3.78
CA LYS A 2 -23.39 14.74 3.13
C LYS A 2 -22.33 15.10 4.17
N TYR A 3 -21.20 14.40 4.16
CA TYR A 3 -20.08 14.71 5.04
C TYR A 3 -19.43 16.05 4.65
N THR A 4 -18.98 16.81 5.64
CA THR A 4 -18.32 18.11 5.42
C THR A 4 -16.85 18.06 5.77
N GLU A 5 -16.47 17.19 6.71
CA GLU A 5 -15.10 17.05 7.19
C GLU A 5 -14.78 15.59 7.51
N ILE A 6 -13.58 15.14 7.17
CA ILE A 6 -13.04 13.84 7.60
C ILE A 6 -11.87 14.09 8.56
N MET A 7 -11.97 13.59 9.77
CA MET A 7 -10.88 13.65 10.75
C MET A 7 -10.07 12.37 10.73
N VAL A 8 -8.82 12.49 10.32
CA VAL A 8 -7.83 11.41 10.18
C VAL A 8 -6.96 11.33 11.43
N ARG A 9 -6.83 10.12 11.99
CA ARG A 9 -5.93 9.81 13.11
C ARG A 9 -4.70 9.04 12.60
N TYR A 10 -3.53 9.48 13.02
CA TYR A 10 -2.25 8.94 12.57
C TYR A 10 -1.92 7.58 13.20
N GLY A 11 -1.32 6.68 12.41
CA GLY A 11 -0.74 5.43 12.87
C GLY A 11 0.65 5.62 13.46
N GLU A 12 0.98 4.85 14.50
CA GLU A 12 2.33 4.74 15.07
C GLU A 12 3.02 6.08 15.46
N LEU A 13 2.29 7.19 15.61
CA LEU A 13 2.85 8.53 15.88
C LEU A 13 3.66 8.59 17.19
N SER A 14 3.27 7.81 18.19
CA SER A 14 3.94 7.70 19.49
C SER A 14 5.40 7.22 19.36
N THR A 15 5.71 6.45 18.31
CA THR A 15 7.06 5.89 18.07
C THR A 15 8.02 6.88 17.41
N LYS A 16 7.56 8.06 16.96
CA LYS A 16 8.32 8.92 16.05
C LYS A 16 9.17 10.01 16.69
N GLY A 17 9.03 10.27 17.99
CA GLY A 17 9.88 11.25 18.72
C GLY A 17 10.11 12.55 17.92
N LYS A 18 11.37 12.81 17.56
CA LYS A 18 11.82 13.99 16.78
C LYS A 18 11.37 14.00 15.31
N ASN A 19 11.06 12.84 14.72
CA ASN A 19 10.68 12.68 13.30
C ASN A 19 9.18 12.89 13.05
N ARG A 20 8.43 13.35 14.05
CA ARG A 20 6.98 13.55 13.96
C ARG A 20 6.58 14.54 12.86
N LYS A 21 7.31 15.66 12.71
CA LYS A 21 7.00 16.67 11.68
C LYS A 21 7.09 16.08 10.27
N LEU A 22 8.17 15.35 9.98
CA LEU A 22 8.38 14.69 8.70
C LEU A 22 7.28 13.65 8.42
N PHE A 23 6.88 12.88 9.43
CA PHE A 23 5.77 11.94 9.31
C PHE A 23 4.47 12.63 8.89
N ILE A 24 4.10 13.72 9.59
CA ILE A 24 2.85 14.44 9.34
C ILE A 24 2.86 15.09 7.97
N SER A 25 3.97 15.75 7.58
CA SER A 25 4.09 16.39 6.28
C SER A 25 4.03 15.36 5.14
N GLN A 26 4.72 14.22 5.30
CA GLN A 26 4.70 13.16 4.30
C GLN A 26 3.30 12.55 4.16
N LEU A 27 2.61 12.29 5.27
CA LEU A 27 1.24 11.78 5.24
C LEU A 27 0.29 12.77 4.56
N ALA A 28 0.41 14.06 4.86
CA ALA A 28 -0.40 15.10 4.21
C ALA A 28 -0.16 15.13 2.70
N GLN A 29 1.09 14.97 2.27
CA GLN A 29 1.44 14.91 0.85
C GLN A 29 0.90 13.65 0.17
N ASN A 30 0.95 12.50 0.84
CA ASN A 30 0.40 11.25 0.32
C ASN A 30 -1.13 11.35 0.17
N VAL A 31 -1.82 11.85 1.19
CA VAL A 31 -3.28 12.11 1.11
C VAL A 31 -3.59 13.10 -0.01
N LYS A 32 -2.81 14.18 -0.16
CA LYS A 32 -2.99 15.15 -1.25
C LYS A 32 -2.86 14.51 -2.63
N ARG A 33 -1.88 13.61 -2.82
CA ARG A 33 -1.67 12.92 -4.10
C ARG A 33 -2.83 11.99 -4.42
N VAL A 34 -3.26 11.19 -3.44
CA VAL A 34 -4.38 10.25 -3.60
C VAL A 34 -5.71 10.95 -3.84
N LEU A 35 -5.89 12.16 -3.29
CA LEU A 35 -7.08 12.99 -3.50
C LEU A 35 -6.89 14.04 -4.60
N GLY A 36 -5.97 13.81 -5.54
CA GLY A 36 -5.69 14.75 -6.64
C GLY A 36 -6.92 15.09 -7.50
N ASP A 37 -7.83 14.12 -7.64
CA ASP A 37 -9.09 14.27 -8.40
C ASP A 37 -10.16 15.11 -7.66
N PHE A 38 -9.92 15.47 -6.40
CA PHE A 38 -10.85 16.23 -5.54
C PHE A 38 -10.23 17.57 -5.12
N PRO A 39 -10.01 18.51 -6.06
CA PRO A 39 -9.25 19.73 -5.83
C PRO A 39 -9.89 20.67 -4.80
N ALA A 40 -11.20 20.53 -4.53
CA ALA A 40 -11.85 21.34 -3.51
C ALA A 40 -11.54 20.87 -2.08
N VAL A 41 -10.99 19.67 -1.86
CA VAL A 41 -10.63 19.18 -0.53
C VAL A 41 -9.47 19.99 0.05
N LYS A 42 -9.67 20.59 1.23
CA LYS A 42 -8.61 21.27 1.97
C LYS A 42 -8.05 20.38 3.07
N ILE A 43 -6.73 20.22 3.08
CA ILE A 43 -6.02 19.36 4.02
C ILE A 43 -5.34 20.23 5.10
N HIS A 44 -5.75 20.07 6.35
CA HIS A 44 -5.15 20.70 7.51
C HIS A 44 -4.51 19.62 8.39
N ALA A 45 -3.18 19.55 8.41
CA ALA A 45 -2.44 18.53 9.15
C ALA A 45 -1.85 19.12 10.44
N ASP A 46 -2.51 18.87 11.57
CA ASP A 46 -2.06 19.32 12.89
C ASP A 46 -1.20 18.26 13.59
N ARG A 47 -0.68 18.60 14.77
CA ARG A 47 0.24 17.73 15.52
C ARG A 47 -0.33 16.35 15.83
N ASP A 48 -1.62 16.25 16.12
CA ASP A 48 -2.24 15.02 16.63
C ASP A 48 -3.23 14.39 15.64
N ARG A 49 -3.77 15.19 14.70
CA ARG A 49 -4.82 14.78 13.76
C ARG A 49 -4.74 15.59 12.47
N MET A 50 -5.25 15.03 11.38
CA MET A 50 -5.45 15.74 10.12
C MET A 50 -6.94 15.90 9.85
N HIS A 51 -7.33 17.07 9.36
CA HIS A 51 -8.70 17.43 9.02
C HIS A 51 -8.78 17.65 7.51
N LEU A 52 -9.68 16.92 6.84
CA LEU A 52 -9.97 17.05 5.42
C LEU A 52 -11.31 17.74 5.26
N ILE A 53 -11.33 19.01 4.84
CA ILE A 53 -12.57 19.76 4.61
C ILE A 53 -13.02 19.51 3.17
N LEU A 54 -14.16 18.85 2.99
CA LEU A 54 -14.58 18.30 1.70
C LEU A 54 -15.11 19.35 0.72
N ASN A 55 -15.61 20.50 1.20
CA ASN A 55 -16.13 21.60 0.36
C ASN A 55 -17.12 21.16 -0.74
N GLY A 56 -17.90 20.11 -0.48
CA GLY A 56 -18.94 19.64 -1.40
C GLY A 56 -18.57 18.39 -2.20
N GLU A 57 -17.30 17.97 -2.18
CA GLU A 57 -16.82 16.75 -2.83
C GLU A 57 -17.50 15.50 -2.28
N ASP A 58 -17.63 14.48 -3.14
CA ASP A 58 -18.32 13.25 -2.79
C ASP A 58 -17.47 12.38 -1.87
N SER A 59 -17.88 12.31 -0.60
CA SER A 59 -17.25 11.45 0.38
C SER A 59 -17.26 9.96 0.00
N THR A 60 -18.25 9.49 -0.77
CA THR A 60 -18.35 8.05 -1.12
C THR A 60 -17.16 7.60 -1.98
N GLN A 61 -16.58 8.51 -2.77
CA GLN A 61 -15.40 8.24 -3.59
C GLN A 61 -14.08 8.49 -2.82
N ILE A 62 -14.11 9.39 -1.82
CA ILE A 62 -12.93 9.74 -1.02
C ILE A 62 -12.60 8.68 0.04
N LEU A 63 -13.62 8.15 0.74
CA LEU A 63 -13.39 7.22 1.86
C LEU A 63 -12.62 5.96 1.42
N PRO A 64 -12.96 5.26 0.32
CA PRO A 64 -12.21 4.09 -0.13
C PRO A 64 -10.75 4.39 -0.48
N LYS A 65 -10.48 5.57 -1.06
CA LYS A 65 -9.12 6.02 -1.36
C LYS A 65 -8.31 6.25 -0.08
N LEU A 66 -8.92 6.79 0.98
CA LEU A 66 -8.26 6.99 2.28
C LEU A 66 -7.95 5.67 3.00
N GLU A 67 -8.75 4.62 2.81
CA GLU A 67 -8.50 3.30 3.41
C GLU A 67 -7.17 2.70 2.94
N LYS A 68 -6.72 3.03 1.72
CA LYS A 68 -5.46 2.55 1.13
C LYS A 68 -4.23 3.37 1.56
N VAL A 69 -4.38 4.51 2.23
CA VAL A 69 -3.24 5.38 2.58
C VAL A 69 -2.53 4.89 3.85
N PHE A 70 -1.31 4.39 3.69
CA PHE A 70 -0.47 4.05 4.83
C PHE A 70 -0.10 5.28 5.67
N GLY A 71 -0.04 5.08 6.99
CA GLY A 71 0.09 6.14 8.00
C GLY A 71 -1.24 6.58 8.61
N ILE A 72 -2.39 6.20 8.03
CA ILE A 72 -3.71 6.44 8.62
C ILE A 72 -4.11 5.24 9.49
N GLN A 73 -4.30 5.46 10.79
CA GLN A 73 -4.80 4.41 11.69
C GLN A 73 -6.30 4.20 11.51
N ASN A 74 -7.04 5.30 11.51
CA ASN A 74 -8.47 5.35 11.29
C ASN A 74 -8.86 6.79 10.94
N PHE A 75 -10.05 6.95 10.41
CA PHE A 75 -10.64 8.25 10.14
C PHE A 75 -12.13 8.25 10.48
N SER A 76 -12.65 9.41 10.81
CA SER A 76 -14.05 9.61 11.17
C SER A 76 -14.63 10.70 10.27
N PRO A 77 -15.50 10.34 9.30
CA PRO A 77 -16.25 11.33 8.56
C PRO A 77 -17.26 12.01 9.50
N SER A 78 -17.47 13.31 9.29
CA SER A 78 -18.27 14.15 10.17
C SER A 78 -19.05 15.19 9.39
N VAL A 79 -20.18 15.58 9.97
CA VAL A 79 -21.04 16.65 9.47
C VAL A 79 -20.94 17.84 10.40
N ARG A 80 -20.58 18.98 9.83
CA ARG A 80 -20.60 20.28 10.50
C ARG A 80 -22.00 20.87 10.36
N VAL A 81 -22.58 21.25 11.48
CA VAL A 81 -23.83 22.00 11.54
C VAL A 81 -23.62 23.29 12.34
N GLU A 82 -24.60 24.18 12.27
CA GLU A 82 -24.64 25.36 13.11
C GLU A 82 -24.59 24.98 14.59
N LYS A 83 -23.93 25.81 15.38
CA LYS A 83 -23.75 25.60 16.83
C LYS A 83 -25.01 26.02 17.59
N THR A 84 -26.15 25.43 17.25
CA THR A 84 -27.45 25.67 17.86
C THR A 84 -28.09 24.33 18.22
N MET A 85 -28.78 24.26 19.36
CA MET A 85 -29.44 23.03 19.79
C MET A 85 -30.42 22.44 18.75
N PRO A 86 -31.25 23.24 18.05
CA PRO A 86 -32.12 22.72 17.00
C PRO A 86 -31.36 22.03 15.87
N ALA A 87 -30.26 22.62 15.38
CA ALA A 87 -29.46 22.05 14.29
C ALA A 87 -28.74 20.77 14.72
N ILE A 88 -28.16 20.76 15.92
CA ILE A 88 -27.47 19.59 16.48
C ILE A 88 -28.46 18.44 16.67
N ARG A 89 -29.63 18.72 17.25
CA ARG A 89 -30.70 17.74 17.48
C ARG A 89 -31.20 17.12 16.18
N ALA A 90 -31.50 17.95 15.18
CA ALA A 90 -31.93 17.47 13.86
C ALA A 90 -30.88 16.57 13.20
N MET A 91 -29.59 16.88 13.37
CA MET A 91 -28.50 16.07 12.81
C MET A 91 -28.32 14.75 13.56
N VAL A 92 -28.41 14.72 14.89
CA VAL A 92 -28.42 13.47 15.68
C VAL A 92 -29.54 12.56 15.21
N GLN A 93 -30.75 13.11 15.06
CA GLN A 93 -31.92 12.41 14.54
C GLN A 93 -31.71 11.87 13.11
N THR A 94 -31.05 12.66 12.25
CA THR A 94 -30.69 12.22 10.90
C THR A 94 -29.73 11.03 10.92
N ILE A 95 -28.67 11.12 11.73
CA ILE A 95 -27.65 10.08 11.88
C ILE A 95 -28.26 8.78 12.40
N ILE A 96 -29.06 8.85 13.47
CA ILE A 96 -29.60 7.64 14.08
C ILE A 96 -30.62 6.95 13.16
N LYS A 97 -31.42 7.71 12.40
CA LYS A 97 -32.33 7.14 11.38
C LYS A 97 -31.60 6.35 10.30
N SER A 98 -30.41 6.78 9.89
CA SER A 98 -29.63 6.05 8.89
C SER A 98 -28.82 4.88 9.48
N ALA A 99 -28.42 4.96 10.74
CA ALA A 99 -27.50 3.99 11.34
C ALA A 99 -28.18 2.87 12.14
N TYR A 100 -29.34 3.14 12.74
CA TYR A 100 -29.99 2.22 13.68
C TYR A 100 -30.66 1.03 12.99
N GLN A 101 -30.39 -0.15 13.52
CA GLN A 101 -31.13 -1.37 13.24
C GLN A 101 -31.76 -1.91 14.54
N PRO A 102 -32.98 -2.49 14.49
CA PRO A 102 -33.66 -2.99 15.67
C PRO A 102 -32.78 -3.92 16.53
N GLY A 103 -32.76 -3.65 17.84
CA GLY A 103 -31.98 -4.43 18.81
C GLY A 103 -30.56 -3.90 19.06
N GLN A 104 -30.10 -2.89 18.31
CA GLN A 104 -28.84 -2.20 18.59
C GLN A 104 -28.95 -1.26 19.79
N THR A 105 -27.80 -0.97 20.38
CA THR A 105 -27.63 -0.02 21.46
C THR A 105 -26.95 1.27 21.00
N PHE A 106 -27.16 2.37 21.72
CA PHE A 106 -26.52 3.63 21.39
C PHE A 106 -25.91 4.36 22.58
N LYS A 107 -25.05 5.33 22.26
CA LYS A 107 -24.49 6.30 23.20
C LYS A 107 -24.29 7.64 22.49
N ILE A 108 -24.60 8.73 23.18
CA ILE A 108 -24.10 10.07 22.83
C ILE A 108 -22.79 10.32 23.59
N THR A 109 -21.74 10.69 22.86
CA THR A 109 -20.47 11.13 23.44
C THR A 109 -20.19 12.56 23.00
N SER A 110 -20.60 13.53 23.81
CA SER A 110 -20.25 14.92 23.55
C SER A 110 -18.88 15.32 24.09
N LYS A 111 -18.22 16.25 23.40
CA LYS A 111 -16.99 16.92 23.83
C LYS A 111 -17.12 18.41 23.53
N ARG A 112 -16.82 19.24 24.53
CA ARG A 112 -16.83 20.70 24.39
C ARG A 112 -15.41 21.23 24.38
N SER A 113 -14.93 21.66 23.22
CA SER A 113 -13.71 22.48 23.10
C SER A 113 -14.05 23.96 23.28
N ASP A 114 -15.30 24.33 22.99
CA ASP A 114 -15.87 25.63 23.34
C ASP A 114 -16.69 25.55 24.65
N HIS A 115 -16.15 26.13 25.71
CA HIS A 115 -16.77 26.16 27.04
C HIS A 115 -17.81 27.29 27.21
N SER A 116 -18.03 28.13 26.19
CA SER A 116 -19.10 29.14 26.23
C SER A 116 -20.45 28.61 25.71
N PHE A 117 -20.53 27.36 25.27
CA PHE A 117 -21.79 26.77 24.80
C PHE A 117 -22.80 26.60 25.94
N GLU A 118 -24.09 26.77 25.64
CA GLU A 118 -25.18 26.91 26.62
C GLU A 118 -25.36 25.69 27.54
N LEU A 119 -25.20 24.47 27.03
CA LEU A 119 -25.34 23.23 27.80
C LEU A 119 -24.00 22.62 28.16
N ASP A 120 -23.86 22.12 29.39
CA ASP A 120 -22.74 21.25 29.79
C ASP A 120 -22.73 19.90 29.05
N THR A 121 -21.63 19.17 29.17
CA THR A 121 -21.47 17.87 28.49
C THR A 121 -22.54 16.86 28.91
N ASN A 122 -22.95 16.83 30.17
CA ASN A 122 -23.96 15.90 30.66
C ASN A 122 -25.36 16.32 30.21
N GLU A 123 -25.67 17.60 30.28
CA GLU A 123 -26.92 18.18 29.79
C GLU A 123 -27.08 17.93 28.28
N LEU A 124 -26.04 18.17 27.50
CA LEU A 124 -26.01 17.92 26.07
C LEU A 124 -26.20 16.43 25.76
N ASN A 125 -25.53 15.54 26.49
CA ASN A 125 -25.73 14.10 26.31
C ASN A 125 -27.17 13.66 26.62
N ARG A 126 -27.78 14.23 27.67
CA ARG A 126 -29.17 13.93 28.08
C ARG A 126 -30.17 14.42 27.03
N GLU A 127 -30.03 15.67 26.59
CA GLU A 127 -30.92 16.28 25.60
C GLU A 127 -30.87 15.53 24.26
N LEU A 128 -29.67 15.24 23.77
CA LEU A 128 -29.50 14.50 22.50
C LEU A 128 -29.89 13.03 22.64
N GLY A 129 -29.76 12.43 23.82
CA GLY A 129 -30.30 11.11 24.13
C GLY A 129 -31.83 11.10 24.05
N GLY A 130 -32.48 12.12 24.61
CA GLY A 130 -33.93 12.31 24.49
C GLY A 130 -34.38 12.40 23.03
N ALA A 131 -33.67 13.16 22.20
CA ALA A 131 -33.97 13.28 20.78
C ALA A 131 -33.88 11.95 19.99
N VAL A 132 -33.05 11.01 20.46
CA VAL A 132 -33.00 9.65 19.90
C VAL A 132 -34.21 8.83 20.35
N PHE A 133 -34.58 8.89 21.63
CA PHE A 133 -35.75 8.19 22.17
C PHE A 133 -37.08 8.65 21.56
N GLU A 134 -37.19 9.91 21.15
CA GLU A 134 -38.37 10.41 20.44
C GLU A 134 -38.62 9.72 19.10
N LEU A 135 -37.57 9.22 18.45
CA LEU A 135 -37.68 8.50 17.18
C LEU A 135 -37.76 6.99 17.36
N PHE A 136 -37.01 6.46 18.34
CA PHE A 136 -36.91 5.04 18.62
C PHE A 136 -37.08 4.81 20.12
N PRO A 137 -38.32 4.74 20.64
CA PRO A 137 -38.57 4.57 22.08
C PRO A 137 -37.97 3.27 22.65
N GLU A 138 -37.82 2.23 21.82
CA GLU A 138 -37.31 0.91 22.20
C GLU A 138 -35.77 0.78 22.19
N ILE A 139 -35.03 1.78 21.68
CA ILE A 139 -33.56 1.69 21.60
C ILE A 139 -32.92 1.73 22.98
N ALA A 140 -31.94 0.86 23.23
CA ALA A 140 -31.27 0.80 24.54
C ALA A 140 -30.02 1.69 24.59
N VAL A 141 -29.83 2.41 25.69
CA VAL A 141 -28.58 3.15 25.95
C VAL A 141 -27.53 2.21 26.54
N GLN A 142 -26.31 2.21 25.98
CA GLN A 142 -25.19 1.42 26.49
C GLN A 142 -23.91 2.25 26.63
N MET A 143 -23.43 2.41 27.87
CA MET A 143 -22.29 3.31 28.13
C MET A 143 -20.92 2.73 27.72
N LYS A 144 -20.80 1.39 27.70
CA LYS A 144 -19.59 0.64 27.38
C LYS A 144 -19.83 -0.24 26.17
N LYS A 145 -19.01 -0.10 25.12
CA LYS A 145 -19.15 -0.83 23.86
C LYS A 145 -20.58 -0.73 23.26
N PRO A 146 -21.12 0.49 23.04
CA PRO A 146 -22.37 0.63 22.29
C PRO A 146 -22.17 0.20 20.83
N ASP A 147 -23.24 -0.23 20.19
CA ASP A 147 -23.23 -0.51 18.74
C ASP A 147 -23.10 0.79 17.95
N ILE A 148 -23.80 1.85 18.38
CA ILE A 148 -23.75 3.18 17.77
C ILE A 148 -23.25 4.21 18.78
N ASN A 149 -22.14 4.89 18.46
CA ASN A 149 -21.64 6.00 19.27
C ASN A 149 -21.67 7.31 18.48
N ILE A 150 -22.71 8.12 18.70
CA ILE A 150 -22.80 9.44 18.09
C ILE A 150 -21.92 10.40 18.89
N ARG A 151 -20.81 10.80 18.28
CA ARG A 151 -19.90 11.78 18.85
C ARG A 151 -20.29 13.17 18.40
N VAL A 152 -20.36 14.10 19.35
CA VAL A 152 -20.73 15.49 19.12
C VAL A 152 -19.62 16.39 19.68
N GLU A 153 -18.85 17.03 18.80
CA GLU A 153 -17.78 17.94 19.21
C GLU A 153 -18.21 19.39 18.98
N ILE A 154 -18.36 20.15 20.07
CA ILE A 154 -18.67 21.58 20.03
C ILE A 154 -17.37 22.37 19.95
N ARG A 155 -17.16 23.04 18.83
CA ARG A 155 -16.00 23.90 18.55
C ARG A 155 -16.48 25.35 18.36
N LYS A 156 -15.56 26.31 18.22
CA LYS A 156 -15.93 27.73 18.09
C LYS A 156 -16.75 27.98 16.83
N GLU A 157 -16.33 27.34 15.74
CA GLU A 157 -16.82 27.48 14.38
C GLU A 157 -18.08 26.66 14.06
N GLY A 158 -18.48 25.70 14.92
CA GLY A 158 -19.65 24.85 14.66
C GLY A 158 -19.72 23.63 15.58
N ALA A 159 -20.77 22.83 15.38
CA ALA A 159 -20.90 21.51 15.99
C ALA A 159 -20.60 20.42 14.95
N TYR A 160 -19.77 19.46 15.32
CA TYR A 160 -19.32 18.38 14.45
C TYR A 160 -19.86 17.05 14.95
N LEU A 161 -20.60 16.35 14.11
CA LEU A 161 -21.22 15.08 14.45
C LEU A 161 -20.64 13.95 13.60
N SER A 162 -20.28 12.85 14.25
CA SER A 162 -19.77 11.63 13.60
C SER A 162 -20.24 10.40 14.37
N TYR A 163 -20.60 9.32 13.69
CA TYR A 163 -20.89 8.03 14.33
C TYR A 163 -19.94 6.92 13.86
N GLU A 164 -19.39 7.04 12.66
CA GLU A 164 -18.50 6.03 12.07
C GLU A 164 -17.04 6.29 12.42
N THR A 165 -16.29 5.19 12.55
CA THR A 165 -14.84 5.22 12.61
C THR A 165 -14.34 4.12 11.70
N ILE A 166 -13.82 4.52 10.54
CA ILE A 166 -13.34 3.63 9.49
C ILE A 166 -11.87 3.36 9.73
N ARG A 167 -11.45 2.09 9.62
CA ARG A 167 -10.04 1.71 9.77
C ARG A 167 -9.27 2.12 8.52
N GLY A 168 -8.09 2.73 8.70
CA GLY A 168 -7.16 2.96 7.60
C GLY A 168 -6.18 1.81 7.43
N ALA A 169 -5.27 1.93 6.46
CA ALA A 169 -4.23 0.93 6.18
C ALA A 169 -3.22 0.74 7.33
N GLY A 170 -3.16 1.66 8.30
CA GLY A 170 -2.17 1.67 9.38
C GLY A 170 -0.75 1.86 8.83
N GLY A 171 0.25 1.36 9.54
CA GLY A 171 1.64 1.44 9.07
C GLY A 171 2.20 2.87 9.06
N LEU A 172 3.16 3.11 8.17
CA LEU A 172 3.90 4.37 8.06
C LEU A 172 3.65 5.03 6.70
N PRO A 173 3.60 6.37 6.62
CA PRO A 173 3.47 7.07 5.35
C PRO A 173 4.60 6.69 4.41
N VAL A 174 4.24 6.25 3.20
CA VAL A 174 5.19 5.96 2.12
C VAL A 174 6.10 7.17 1.89
N GLY A 175 7.41 6.93 1.80
CA GLY A 175 8.46 7.95 1.69
C GLY A 175 9.15 8.29 3.01
N THR A 176 8.58 7.93 4.17
CA THR A 176 9.22 8.21 5.47
C THR A 176 10.42 7.33 5.81
N SER A 177 10.56 6.17 5.14
CA SER A 177 11.64 5.20 5.36
C SER A 177 12.64 5.13 4.21
N GLY A 178 12.64 6.13 3.32
CA GLY A 178 13.49 6.16 2.13
C GLY A 178 12.93 5.31 0.99
N ARG A 179 13.78 5.03 0.00
CA ARG A 179 13.42 4.39 -1.26
C ARG A 179 14.05 3.01 -1.42
N GLY A 180 13.32 2.06 -2.00
CA GLY A 180 13.81 0.70 -2.30
C GLY A 180 13.42 0.24 -3.71
N MET A 181 14.26 -0.59 -4.32
CA MET A 181 14.00 -1.19 -5.63
C MET A 181 13.33 -2.56 -5.45
N LEU A 182 12.06 -2.67 -5.83
CA LEU A 182 11.31 -3.93 -5.79
C LEU A 182 11.58 -4.72 -7.06
N MET A 183 12.18 -5.90 -6.93
CA MET A 183 12.22 -6.88 -8.02
C MET A 183 10.82 -7.46 -8.24
N LEU A 184 10.10 -6.90 -9.20
CA LEU A 184 8.71 -7.26 -9.50
C LEU A 184 8.67 -8.32 -10.61
N SER A 185 8.09 -9.46 -10.28
CA SER A 185 7.83 -10.58 -11.18
C SER A 185 6.33 -10.69 -11.48
N GLY A 186 5.98 -11.48 -12.49
CA GLY A 186 4.58 -11.79 -12.83
C GLY A 186 3.92 -12.81 -11.89
N GLY A 187 4.45 -13.03 -10.69
CA GLY A 187 3.99 -14.02 -9.72
C GLY A 187 3.43 -13.40 -8.44
N ILE A 188 2.87 -14.24 -7.57
CA ILE A 188 2.09 -13.82 -6.39
C ILE A 188 2.94 -13.07 -5.35
N ASP A 189 4.20 -13.47 -5.15
CA ASP A 189 4.94 -13.12 -3.93
C ASP A 189 5.55 -11.70 -3.98
N SER A 190 5.94 -11.21 -5.16
CA SER A 190 6.63 -9.91 -5.29
C SER A 190 5.73 -8.67 -5.15
N PRO A 191 4.47 -8.65 -5.66
CA PRO A 191 3.52 -7.57 -5.34
C PRO A 191 3.23 -7.47 -3.84
N VAL A 192 3.07 -8.62 -3.16
CA VAL A 192 2.88 -8.70 -1.70
C VAL A 192 4.08 -8.12 -0.96
N ALA A 193 5.30 -8.46 -1.38
CA ALA A 193 6.52 -7.86 -0.82
C ALA A 193 6.58 -6.34 -1.02
N GLY A 194 6.16 -5.84 -2.19
CA GLY A 194 6.01 -4.41 -2.46
C GLY A 194 5.04 -3.74 -1.49
N TYR A 195 3.84 -4.28 -1.37
CA TYR A 195 2.79 -3.81 -0.45
C TYR A 195 3.27 -3.75 1.01
N LEU A 196 3.88 -4.83 1.51
CA LEU A 196 4.39 -4.90 2.89
C LEU A 196 5.53 -3.91 3.14
N SER A 197 6.37 -3.65 2.13
CA SER A 197 7.44 -2.66 2.23
C SER A 197 6.88 -1.23 2.29
N MET A 198 5.89 -0.92 1.43
CA MET A 198 5.18 0.36 1.46
C MET A 198 4.45 0.59 2.78
N LYS A 199 3.89 -0.46 3.39
CA LYS A 199 3.29 -0.41 4.74
C LYS A 199 4.27 0.06 5.81
N ARG A 200 5.58 -0.17 5.62
CA ARG A 200 6.65 0.33 6.50
C ARG A 200 7.24 1.65 6.03
N GLY A 201 6.56 2.36 5.14
CA GLY A 201 6.92 3.72 4.72
C GLY A 201 8.01 3.78 3.66
N VAL A 202 8.36 2.65 3.04
CA VAL A 202 9.35 2.60 1.95
C VAL A 202 8.68 3.06 0.64
N GLU A 203 9.25 4.05 -0.03
CA GLU A 203 8.91 4.37 -1.42
C GLU A 203 9.49 3.28 -2.33
N VAL A 204 8.64 2.67 -3.16
CA VAL A 204 9.03 1.54 -4.00
C VAL A 204 9.09 1.97 -5.47
N GLU A 205 10.17 1.62 -6.16
CA GLU A 205 10.22 1.57 -7.62
C GLU A 205 10.34 0.12 -8.06
N ALA A 206 9.52 -0.31 -9.01
CA ALA A 206 9.50 -1.67 -9.52
C ALA A 206 10.57 -1.85 -10.60
N VAL A 207 11.36 -2.91 -10.47
CA VAL A 207 12.37 -3.36 -11.44
C VAL A 207 11.90 -4.70 -11.98
N HIS A 208 11.58 -4.74 -13.27
CA HIS A 208 11.09 -5.92 -13.96
C HIS A 208 12.05 -6.31 -15.08
N PHE A 209 12.37 -7.60 -15.18
CA PHE A 209 13.32 -8.11 -16.17
C PHE A 209 12.56 -8.73 -17.34
N ALA A 210 12.68 -8.14 -18.52
CA ALA A 210 12.03 -8.60 -19.73
C ALA A 210 13.05 -9.23 -20.68
N SER A 211 12.69 -10.35 -21.31
CA SER A 211 13.57 -11.07 -22.24
C SER A 211 12.84 -11.41 -23.56
N PRO A 212 12.35 -10.42 -24.33
CA PRO A 212 11.76 -10.68 -25.64
C PRO A 212 12.81 -11.27 -26.61
N PRO A 213 12.43 -12.16 -27.54
CA PRO A 213 11.07 -12.64 -27.83
C PRO A 213 10.59 -13.78 -26.92
N TYR A 214 11.40 -14.20 -25.93
CA TYR A 214 11.05 -15.33 -25.06
C TYR A 214 9.91 -14.98 -24.10
N THR A 215 9.93 -13.79 -23.49
CA THR A 215 8.79 -13.27 -22.72
C THR A 215 7.81 -12.56 -23.63
N SER A 216 6.52 -12.89 -23.53
CA SER A 216 5.45 -12.25 -24.30
C SER A 216 5.16 -10.82 -23.82
N GLU A 217 4.54 -10.02 -24.69
CA GLU A 217 4.02 -8.70 -24.30
C GLU A 217 2.96 -8.81 -23.19
N GLN A 218 2.18 -9.88 -23.18
CA GLN A 218 1.21 -10.19 -22.13
C GLN A 218 1.89 -10.41 -20.76
N ALA A 219 3.06 -11.03 -20.71
CA ALA A 219 3.81 -11.19 -19.46
C ALA A 219 4.29 -9.85 -18.90
N LEU A 220 4.76 -8.95 -19.77
CA LEU A 220 5.13 -7.58 -19.40
C LEU A 220 3.90 -6.78 -18.94
N GLN A 221 2.78 -6.90 -19.65
CA GLN A 221 1.53 -6.23 -19.29
C GLN A 221 1.04 -6.71 -17.93
N LYS A 222 1.03 -8.02 -17.68
CA LYS A 222 0.72 -8.61 -16.36
C LYS A 222 1.57 -7.98 -15.25
N ALA A 223 2.88 -7.82 -15.45
CA ALA A 223 3.75 -7.19 -14.45
C ALA A 223 3.38 -5.71 -14.21
N LYS A 224 3.02 -4.96 -15.26
CA LYS A 224 2.53 -3.57 -15.13
C LYS A 224 1.18 -3.50 -14.43
N ASP A 225 0.27 -4.40 -14.72
CA ASP A 225 -1.05 -4.47 -14.09
C ASP A 225 -0.91 -4.81 -12.60
N LEU A 226 0.01 -5.71 -12.22
CA LEU A 226 0.35 -5.98 -10.82
C LEU A 226 0.91 -4.73 -10.13
N ALA A 227 1.76 -3.96 -10.81
CA ALA A 227 2.24 -2.68 -10.31
C ALA A 227 1.09 -1.67 -10.14
N ALA A 228 0.11 -1.67 -11.05
CA ALA A 228 -1.05 -0.79 -11.00
C ALA A 228 -2.01 -1.15 -9.86
N LYS A 229 -2.20 -2.44 -9.54
CA LYS A 229 -2.99 -2.87 -8.37
C LYS A 229 -2.37 -2.43 -7.04
N ILE A 230 -1.04 -2.33 -6.96
CA ILE A 230 -0.35 -1.83 -5.74
C ILE A 230 -0.08 -0.32 -5.74
N ALA A 231 -0.21 0.37 -6.88
CA ALA A 231 0.02 1.82 -7.00
C ALA A 231 -0.88 2.68 -6.08
N PRO A 232 -2.16 2.35 -5.83
CA PRO A 232 -3.02 3.12 -4.91
C PRO A 232 -2.46 3.30 -3.49
N TYR A 233 -1.58 2.39 -3.04
CA TYR A 233 -0.96 2.46 -1.71
C TYR A 233 0.23 3.43 -1.64
N ALA A 234 0.79 3.83 -2.79
CA ALA A 234 1.92 4.77 -2.92
C ALA A 234 1.53 6.08 -3.65
N GLY A 235 0.42 6.06 -4.38
CA GLY A 235 -0.03 7.07 -5.34
C GLY A 235 0.39 6.74 -6.77
N SER A 236 1.67 6.40 -6.99
CA SER A 236 2.18 5.88 -8.25
C SER A 236 3.40 4.98 -8.03
N ILE A 237 3.72 4.13 -9.00
CA ILE A 237 4.91 3.29 -9.00
C ILE A 237 5.73 3.60 -10.25
N GLN A 238 7.00 3.93 -10.06
CA GLN A 238 7.96 3.97 -11.17
C GLN A 238 8.29 2.53 -11.56
N PHE A 239 7.97 2.15 -12.80
CA PHE A 239 8.21 0.82 -13.35
C PHE A 239 9.40 0.89 -14.31
N ILE A 240 10.43 0.12 -14.00
CA ILE A 240 11.71 0.07 -14.71
C ILE A 240 11.80 -1.29 -15.40
N GLU A 241 11.63 -1.29 -16.72
CA GLU A 241 11.83 -2.46 -17.57
C GLU A 241 13.33 -2.58 -17.89
N VAL A 242 13.89 -3.73 -17.55
CA VAL A 242 15.30 -4.08 -17.73
C VAL A 242 15.41 -5.07 -18.89
N PRO A 243 16.08 -4.70 -20.01
CA PRO A 243 16.36 -5.63 -21.10
C PRO A 243 17.33 -6.70 -20.62
N PHE A 244 16.91 -7.96 -20.67
CA PHE A 244 17.65 -9.07 -20.06
C PHE A 244 17.92 -10.23 -21.01
N THR A 245 17.40 -10.20 -22.25
CA THR A 245 17.57 -11.24 -23.27
C THR A 245 19.03 -11.63 -23.49
N GLU A 246 19.89 -10.66 -23.81
CA GLU A 246 21.32 -10.91 -24.12
C GLU A 246 22.04 -11.60 -22.95
N ILE A 247 21.73 -11.17 -21.72
CA ILE A 247 22.31 -11.74 -20.51
C ILE A 247 21.86 -13.20 -20.34
N GLN A 248 20.58 -13.49 -20.57
CA GLN A 248 20.07 -14.85 -20.47
C GLN A 248 20.65 -15.79 -21.53
N GLU A 249 20.73 -15.34 -22.78
CA GLU A 249 21.32 -16.10 -23.88
C GLU A 249 22.79 -16.44 -23.60
N GLU A 250 23.55 -15.46 -23.13
CA GLU A 250 24.96 -15.63 -22.83
C GLU A 250 25.18 -16.55 -21.62
N ILE A 251 24.38 -16.43 -20.56
CA ILE A 251 24.38 -17.36 -19.43
C ILE A 251 24.08 -18.79 -19.92
N LYS A 252 23.03 -18.96 -20.74
CA LYS A 252 22.66 -20.28 -21.30
C LYS A 252 23.77 -20.89 -22.14
N ARG A 253 24.54 -20.07 -22.85
CA ARG A 253 25.63 -20.51 -23.73
C ARG A 253 26.84 -21.04 -22.96
N VAL A 254 27.23 -20.43 -21.84
CA VAL A 254 28.54 -20.70 -21.19
C VAL A 254 28.46 -21.28 -19.78
N VAL A 255 27.30 -21.17 -19.11
CA VAL A 255 27.10 -21.63 -17.74
C VAL A 255 26.46 -23.03 -17.74
N PRO A 256 26.98 -23.99 -16.96
CA PRO A 256 26.35 -25.31 -16.84
C PRO A 256 24.91 -25.23 -16.34
N GLU A 257 24.04 -26.08 -16.88
CA GLU A 257 22.59 -26.08 -16.64
C GLU A 257 22.19 -25.94 -15.16
N GLY A 258 22.83 -26.69 -14.27
CA GLY A 258 22.53 -26.65 -12.83
C GLY A 258 22.86 -25.34 -12.11
N TYR A 259 23.54 -24.38 -12.76
CA TYR A 259 23.86 -23.05 -12.23
C TYR A 259 23.17 -21.91 -12.97
N LEU A 260 22.42 -22.17 -14.05
CA LEU A 260 21.73 -21.14 -14.83
C LEU A 260 20.90 -20.22 -13.91
N MET A 261 20.01 -20.80 -13.11
CA MET A 261 19.16 -20.04 -12.19
C MET A 261 19.97 -19.19 -11.18
N THR A 262 21.06 -19.74 -10.64
CA THR A 262 21.91 -19.03 -9.67
C THR A 262 22.60 -17.84 -10.31
N VAL A 263 23.23 -18.03 -11.47
CA VAL A 263 23.96 -16.95 -12.17
C VAL A 263 23.00 -15.90 -12.72
N THR A 264 21.83 -16.31 -13.24
CA THR A 264 20.77 -15.40 -13.69
C THR A 264 20.31 -14.48 -12.55
N ARG A 265 19.99 -15.03 -11.37
CA ARG A 265 19.57 -14.21 -10.22
C ARG A 265 20.69 -13.31 -9.68
N ARG A 266 21.94 -13.77 -9.75
CA ARG A 266 23.12 -12.94 -9.43
C ARG A 266 23.22 -11.73 -10.37
N MET A 267 23.03 -11.92 -11.68
CA MET A 267 22.98 -10.81 -12.64
C MET A 267 21.80 -9.86 -12.40
N MET A 268 20.61 -10.39 -12.09
CA MET A 268 19.45 -9.57 -11.73
C MET A 268 19.72 -8.70 -10.50
N LEU A 269 20.35 -9.25 -9.46
CA LEU A 269 20.73 -8.46 -8.28
C LEU A 269 21.76 -7.38 -8.59
N ARG A 270 22.78 -7.68 -9.42
CA ARG A 270 23.79 -6.68 -9.84
C ARG A 270 23.14 -5.51 -10.58
N LEU A 271 22.25 -5.79 -11.53
CA LEU A 271 21.50 -4.78 -12.27
C LEU A 271 20.59 -3.97 -11.33
N THR A 272 19.85 -4.64 -10.45
CA THR A 272 18.99 -3.97 -9.47
C THR A 272 19.79 -3.05 -8.54
N ASP A 273 20.98 -3.47 -8.11
CA ASP A 273 21.86 -2.66 -7.26
C ASP A 273 22.44 -1.46 -8.01
N ALA A 274 22.79 -1.61 -9.29
CA ALA A 274 23.21 -0.51 -10.14
C ALA A 274 22.07 0.51 -10.34
N ILE A 275 20.85 0.04 -10.63
CA ILE A 275 19.63 0.86 -10.73
C ILE A 275 19.39 1.57 -9.39
N ARG A 276 19.50 0.87 -8.26
CA ARG A 276 19.36 1.46 -6.93
C ARG A 276 20.30 2.64 -6.74
N VAL A 277 21.58 2.53 -7.13
CA VAL A 277 22.53 3.65 -7.04
C VAL A 277 22.08 4.83 -7.89
N GLN A 278 21.71 4.60 -9.16
CA GLN A 278 21.23 5.65 -10.07
C GLN A 278 19.97 6.34 -9.55
N ARG A 279 19.07 5.58 -8.91
CA ARG A 279 17.77 6.04 -8.38
C ARG A 279 17.84 6.47 -6.91
N LYS A 280 19.04 6.51 -6.31
CA LYS A 280 19.29 6.88 -4.89
C LYS A 280 18.47 6.03 -3.90
N GLY A 281 18.23 4.77 -4.23
CA GLY A 281 17.61 3.81 -3.34
C GLY A 281 18.58 3.34 -2.24
N LEU A 282 18.02 2.89 -1.12
CA LEU A 282 18.77 2.40 0.04
C LEU A 282 18.80 0.86 0.10
N VAL A 283 17.77 0.20 -0.44
CA VAL A 283 17.57 -1.25 -0.31
C VAL A 283 17.07 -1.86 -1.61
N ILE A 284 17.23 -3.17 -1.72
CA ILE A 284 16.54 -4.01 -2.72
C ILE A 284 15.43 -4.77 -1.99
N ILE A 285 14.29 -4.97 -2.63
CA ILE A 285 13.14 -5.69 -2.09
C ILE A 285 12.83 -6.84 -3.04
N ASN A 286 12.58 -8.03 -2.51
CA ASN A 286 12.11 -9.15 -3.30
C ASN A 286 11.05 -9.97 -2.55
N GLY A 287 10.35 -10.83 -3.28
CA GLY A 287 9.34 -11.76 -2.76
C GLY A 287 9.87 -13.16 -2.43
N GLU A 288 11.13 -13.31 -1.99
CA GLU A 288 11.65 -14.63 -1.64
C GLU A 288 11.04 -15.14 -0.32
N SER A 289 10.50 -16.37 -0.33
CA SER A 289 10.06 -17.10 0.86
C SER A 289 10.97 -18.29 1.14
N LEU A 290 11.38 -18.50 2.39
CA LEU A 290 12.38 -19.51 2.72
C LEU A 290 11.82 -20.93 2.52
N GLY A 291 12.47 -21.72 1.65
CA GLY A 291 12.15 -23.14 1.46
C GLY A 291 10.98 -23.43 0.52
N GLN A 292 10.41 -22.42 -0.16
CA GLN A 292 9.30 -22.61 -1.10
C GLN A 292 9.74 -23.24 -2.44
N VAL A 293 10.88 -22.80 -2.98
CA VAL A 293 11.45 -23.33 -4.24
C VAL A 293 12.96 -23.55 -4.12
N ALA A 294 13.55 -24.32 -5.05
CA ALA A 294 14.97 -24.68 -5.03
C ALA A 294 15.93 -23.48 -5.00
N SER A 295 15.54 -22.36 -5.61
CA SER A 295 16.32 -21.11 -5.63
C SER A 295 16.20 -20.29 -4.34
N GLN A 296 15.36 -20.72 -3.39
CA GLN A 296 15.07 -20.02 -2.11
C GLN A 296 15.48 -20.86 -0.88
N THR A 297 16.46 -21.75 -1.03
CA THR A 297 17.16 -22.34 0.11
C THR A 297 18.17 -21.35 0.70
N LEU A 298 18.56 -21.51 1.96
CA LEU A 298 19.61 -20.66 2.55
C LEU A 298 20.91 -20.68 1.74
N GLN A 299 21.30 -21.83 1.21
CA GLN A 299 22.50 -21.97 0.38
C GLN A 299 22.38 -21.18 -0.93
N SER A 300 21.21 -21.26 -1.59
CA SER A 300 20.94 -20.47 -2.79
C SER A 300 20.91 -18.97 -2.48
N MET A 301 20.25 -18.57 -1.39
CA MET A 301 20.18 -17.16 -0.97
C MET A 301 21.58 -16.60 -0.69
N VAL A 302 22.44 -17.33 0.04
CA VAL A 302 23.84 -16.93 0.28
C VAL A 302 24.61 -16.80 -1.03
N ALA A 303 24.51 -17.81 -1.90
CA ALA A 303 25.20 -17.79 -3.18
C ALA A 303 24.71 -16.65 -4.08
N ILE A 304 23.42 -16.29 -4.05
CA ILE A 304 22.86 -15.22 -4.87
C ILE A 304 23.21 -13.84 -4.28
N ASN A 305 23.08 -13.67 -2.97
CA ASN A 305 23.29 -12.39 -2.28
C ASN A 305 24.75 -11.91 -2.34
N GLU A 306 25.73 -12.80 -2.49
CA GLU A 306 27.16 -12.42 -2.44
C GLU A 306 27.58 -11.34 -3.45
N VAL A 307 26.83 -11.16 -4.55
CA VAL A 307 27.11 -10.10 -5.55
C VAL A 307 26.88 -8.67 -5.05
N THR A 308 26.25 -8.49 -3.89
CA THR A 308 25.94 -7.18 -3.35
C THR A 308 25.96 -7.17 -1.83
N THR A 309 26.47 -6.07 -1.25
CA THR A 309 26.40 -5.78 0.18
C THR A 309 25.18 -4.95 0.54
N THR A 310 24.38 -4.54 -0.45
CA THR A 310 23.15 -3.78 -0.24
C THR A 310 22.16 -4.60 0.58
N PRO A 311 21.47 -4.00 1.58
CA PRO A 311 20.43 -4.70 2.31
C PRO A 311 19.29 -5.16 1.37
N ILE A 312 19.02 -6.46 1.37
CA ILE A 312 17.89 -7.06 0.67
C ILE A 312 16.77 -7.35 1.69
N ILE A 313 15.67 -6.62 1.57
CA ILE A 313 14.48 -6.79 2.39
C ILE A 313 13.60 -7.87 1.75
N ARG A 314 13.24 -8.87 2.55
CA ARG A 314 12.45 -10.04 2.12
C ARG A 314 11.20 -10.15 3.00
N PRO A 315 10.15 -9.35 2.75
CA PRO A 315 9.02 -9.21 3.66
C PRO A 315 8.29 -10.52 3.95
N VAL A 316 8.30 -11.45 2.98
CA VAL A 316 7.59 -12.74 3.04
C VAL A 316 8.50 -13.92 3.39
N VAL A 317 9.75 -13.69 3.81
CA VAL A 317 10.77 -14.75 4.01
C VAL A 317 10.34 -15.84 4.98
N SER A 318 9.53 -15.50 5.98
CA SER A 318 9.05 -16.40 7.03
C SER A 318 7.56 -16.71 6.92
N MET A 319 6.93 -16.33 5.82
CA MET A 319 5.50 -16.55 5.59
C MET A 319 5.31 -17.84 4.81
N ASP A 320 4.28 -18.61 5.16
CA ASP A 320 3.85 -19.72 4.33
C ASP A 320 3.07 -19.22 3.09
N LYS A 321 2.78 -20.15 2.17
CA LYS A 321 2.12 -19.80 0.92
C LYS A 321 0.68 -19.32 1.13
N GLY A 322 -0.02 -19.85 2.12
CA GLY A 322 -1.40 -19.45 2.43
C GLY A 322 -1.45 -18.01 2.91
N GLU A 323 -0.56 -17.63 3.83
CA GLU A 323 -0.47 -16.24 4.32
C GLU A 323 -0.16 -15.23 3.20
N ILE A 324 0.69 -15.61 2.24
CA ILE A 324 0.99 -14.75 1.08
C ILE A 324 -0.24 -14.62 0.17
N ILE A 325 -0.97 -15.71 -0.08
CA ILE A 325 -2.18 -15.72 -0.90
C ILE A 325 -3.28 -14.85 -0.27
N GLU A 326 -3.52 -14.97 1.03
CA GLU A 326 -4.51 -14.14 1.74
C GLU A 326 -4.22 -12.64 1.58
N ILE A 327 -2.95 -12.25 1.60
CA ILE A 327 -2.57 -10.85 1.35
C ILE A 327 -2.77 -10.51 -0.13
N ALA A 328 -2.36 -11.38 -1.05
CA ALA A 328 -2.50 -11.16 -2.49
C ALA A 328 -3.96 -10.97 -2.91
N GLU A 329 -4.88 -11.74 -2.36
CA GLU A 329 -6.33 -11.60 -2.54
C GLU A 329 -6.83 -10.27 -1.96
N LYS A 330 -6.42 -9.94 -0.73
CA LYS A 330 -6.80 -8.69 -0.06
C LYS A 330 -6.37 -7.44 -0.84
N ILE A 331 -5.24 -7.49 -1.54
CA ILE A 331 -4.72 -6.37 -2.34
C ILE A 331 -5.05 -6.51 -3.82
N ASP A 332 -5.91 -7.46 -4.19
CA ASP A 332 -6.41 -7.67 -5.55
C ASP A 332 -5.31 -7.92 -6.59
N THR A 333 -4.33 -8.76 -6.23
CA THR A 333 -3.21 -9.16 -7.10
C THR A 333 -3.19 -10.65 -7.43
N PHE A 334 -3.97 -11.46 -6.72
CA PHE A 334 -3.92 -12.93 -6.83
C PHE A 334 -4.36 -13.44 -8.20
N GLU A 335 -5.57 -13.08 -8.66
CA GLU A 335 -6.14 -13.54 -9.93
C GLU A 335 -5.25 -13.19 -11.14
N LEU A 336 -4.71 -11.98 -11.13
CA LEU A 336 -3.78 -11.52 -12.16
C LEU A 336 -2.47 -12.31 -12.12
N ALA A 337 -1.92 -12.57 -10.92
CA ALA A 337 -0.65 -13.27 -10.75
C ALA A 337 -0.69 -14.75 -11.16
N ILE A 338 -1.86 -15.41 -11.13
CA ILE A 338 -2.01 -16.83 -11.51
C ILE A 338 -2.23 -17.04 -13.02
N GLN A 339 -2.42 -15.96 -13.80
CA GLN A 339 -2.55 -16.07 -15.25
C GLN A 339 -1.34 -16.76 -15.88
N PRO A 340 -1.54 -17.64 -16.88
CA PRO A 340 -0.53 -18.57 -17.42
C PRO A 340 0.49 -17.91 -18.36
N PHE A 341 0.86 -16.66 -18.09
CA PHE A 341 1.93 -15.96 -18.78
C PHE A 341 3.26 -16.21 -18.07
N GLU A 342 4.13 -16.97 -18.72
CA GLU A 342 5.44 -17.33 -18.17
C GLU A 342 6.35 -16.11 -18.06
N ASP A 343 7.08 -16.05 -16.94
CA ASP A 343 8.04 -14.97 -16.65
C ASP A 343 9.44 -15.39 -17.13
N CYS A 344 10.32 -14.40 -17.26
CA CYS A 344 11.72 -14.54 -17.64
C CYS A 344 12.46 -15.64 -16.84
N CYS A 345 12.10 -15.86 -15.57
CA CYS A 345 12.68 -16.90 -14.72
C CYS A 345 12.17 -18.32 -14.99
N THR A 346 10.94 -18.50 -15.48
CA THR A 346 10.36 -19.82 -15.69
C THR A 346 10.78 -20.42 -17.03
N ILE A 347 10.85 -19.59 -18.08
CA ILE A 347 11.22 -20.02 -19.44
C ILE A 347 12.64 -20.59 -19.52
N PHE A 348 13.54 -20.04 -18.71
CA PHE A 348 14.96 -20.44 -18.66
C PHE A 348 15.29 -21.27 -17.41
N ALA A 349 14.28 -21.76 -16.69
CA ALA A 349 14.49 -22.61 -15.54
C ALA A 349 15.07 -23.97 -16.00
N PRO A 350 16.19 -24.42 -15.41
CA PRO A 350 16.66 -25.77 -15.69
C PRO A 350 15.68 -26.80 -15.12
N PRO A 351 15.55 -28.00 -15.71
CA PRO A 351 14.69 -29.08 -15.22
C PRO A 351 15.09 -29.55 -13.82
N GLN A 352 16.37 -29.42 -13.45
CA GLN A 352 16.89 -29.77 -12.12
C GLN A 352 17.77 -28.63 -11.56
N PRO A 353 17.15 -27.58 -11.00
CA PRO A 353 17.90 -26.49 -10.38
C PRO A 353 18.62 -26.97 -9.12
N LYS A 354 19.86 -26.49 -8.90
CA LYS A 354 20.59 -26.82 -7.67
C LYS A 354 19.98 -26.11 -6.46
N THR A 355 19.64 -26.91 -5.46
CA THR A 355 19.19 -26.43 -4.14
C THR A 355 20.35 -26.01 -3.23
N ARG A 356 21.58 -26.38 -3.56
CA ARG A 356 22.80 -26.08 -2.78
C ARG A 356 23.94 -25.65 -3.72
N PRO A 357 23.81 -24.51 -4.40
CA PRO A 357 24.90 -23.99 -5.22
C PRO A 357 26.10 -23.66 -4.31
N LYS A 358 27.30 -23.97 -4.80
CA LYS A 358 28.55 -23.59 -4.14
C LYS A 358 29.03 -22.26 -4.73
N LEU A 359 29.42 -21.34 -3.86
CA LEU A 359 29.81 -19.98 -4.24
C LEU A 359 31.03 -19.95 -5.17
N ASP A 360 32.06 -20.74 -4.86
CA ASP A 360 33.27 -20.91 -5.66
C ASP A 360 32.97 -21.27 -7.11
N LYS A 361 32.01 -22.18 -7.33
CA LYS A 361 31.56 -22.58 -8.67
C LYS A 361 30.78 -21.47 -9.36
N ALA A 362 29.90 -20.76 -8.66
CA ALA A 362 29.16 -19.64 -9.24
C ALA A 362 30.13 -18.56 -9.75
N GLN A 363 31.13 -18.18 -8.94
CA GLN A 363 32.18 -17.24 -9.31
C GLN A 363 33.02 -17.74 -10.50
N ALA A 364 33.42 -19.02 -10.50
CA ALA A 364 34.19 -19.61 -11.60
C ALA A 364 33.42 -19.66 -12.93
N TYR A 365 32.10 -19.82 -12.91
CA TYR A 365 31.26 -19.75 -14.10
C TYR A 365 31.02 -18.31 -14.56
N GLU A 366 30.86 -17.39 -13.61
CA GLU A 366 30.75 -15.96 -13.88
C GLU A 366 32.00 -15.37 -14.54
N ALA A 367 33.19 -15.87 -14.21
CA ALA A 367 34.44 -15.45 -14.84
C ALA A 367 34.50 -15.73 -16.36
N ARG A 368 33.56 -16.49 -16.91
CA ARG A 368 33.44 -16.75 -18.36
C ARG A 368 32.56 -15.73 -19.08
N LEU A 369 31.86 -14.88 -18.33
CA LEU A 369 30.91 -13.88 -18.84
C LEU A 369 31.59 -12.50 -18.87
N ASP A 370 31.28 -11.72 -19.91
CA ASP A 370 31.56 -10.27 -19.95
C ASP A 370 30.53 -9.53 -19.07
N ILE A 371 30.63 -9.69 -17.75
CA ILE A 371 29.65 -9.13 -16.79
C ILE A 371 29.55 -7.61 -16.96
N GLU A 372 30.68 -6.91 -17.07
CA GLU A 372 30.70 -5.45 -17.15
C GLU A 372 30.04 -4.96 -18.45
N GLY A 373 30.40 -5.53 -19.61
CA GLY A 373 29.80 -5.14 -20.88
C GLY A 373 28.31 -5.50 -20.96
N LEU A 374 27.93 -6.68 -20.49
CA LEU A 374 26.52 -7.11 -20.41
C LEU A 374 25.69 -6.17 -19.53
N MET A 375 26.22 -5.81 -18.35
CA MET A 375 25.57 -4.84 -17.46
C MET A 375 25.44 -3.48 -18.12
N ALA A 376 26.51 -2.97 -18.75
CA ALA A 376 26.50 -1.66 -19.39
C ALA A 376 25.45 -1.58 -20.50
N ARG A 377 25.34 -2.62 -21.36
CA ARG A 377 24.34 -2.69 -22.43
C ARG A 377 22.90 -2.76 -21.90
N SER A 378 22.65 -3.59 -20.88
CA SER A 378 21.34 -3.68 -20.23
C SER A 378 20.94 -2.37 -19.54
N MET A 379 21.86 -1.73 -18.81
CA MET A 379 21.64 -0.43 -18.16
C MET A 379 21.41 0.72 -19.17
N ALA A 380 22.01 0.66 -20.36
CA ALA A 380 21.76 1.65 -21.41
C ALA A 380 20.37 1.52 -22.05
N GLY A 381 19.75 0.33 -21.98
CA GLY A 381 18.45 0.04 -22.57
C GLY A 381 17.25 0.12 -21.62
N LEU A 382 17.43 0.61 -20.39
CA LEU A 382 16.35 0.72 -19.42
C LEU A 382 15.19 1.57 -19.95
N LYS A 383 13.96 1.10 -19.76
CA LYS A 383 12.74 1.90 -20.02
C LYS A 383 12.05 2.18 -18.70
N VAL A 384 11.71 3.44 -18.46
CA VAL A 384 11.03 3.88 -17.24
C VAL A 384 9.66 4.44 -17.59
N SER A 385 8.63 3.94 -16.93
CA SER A 385 7.25 4.44 -17.03
C SER A 385 6.66 4.65 -15.65
N GLU A 386 5.82 5.68 -15.49
CA GLU A 386 5.03 5.86 -14.28
C GLU A 386 3.70 5.09 -14.40
N ILE A 387 3.39 4.28 -13.40
CA ILE A 387 2.16 3.49 -13.32
C ILE A 387 1.28 4.05 -12.20
N THR A 388 0.01 4.30 -12.51
CA THR A 388 -1.03 4.75 -11.57
C THR A 388 -2.12 3.68 -11.43
N GLU A 389 -3.14 3.94 -10.61
CA GLU A 389 -4.33 3.08 -10.52
C GLU A 389 -4.96 2.88 -11.91
N LEU A 390 -5.37 1.64 -12.22
CA LEU A 390 -6.15 1.34 -13.43
C LEU A 390 -7.49 2.07 -13.31
N SER A 391 -7.80 2.95 -14.26
CA SER A 391 -9.15 3.50 -14.40
C SER A 391 -10.10 2.42 -14.91
N GLU A 392 -11.33 2.36 -14.41
CA GLU A 392 -12.37 1.38 -14.83
C GLU A 392 -12.55 1.32 -16.36
N GLN A 393 -12.29 2.42 -17.09
CA GLN A 393 -12.32 2.45 -18.56
C GLN A 393 -11.25 1.59 -19.26
N ASN A 394 -10.16 1.23 -18.57
CA ASN A 394 -9.11 0.38 -19.14
C ASN A 394 -9.37 -1.12 -18.87
N GLU A 395 -10.21 -1.47 -17.89
CA GLU A 395 -10.59 -2.87 -17.63
C GLU A 395 -11.52 -3.40 -18.75
N GLU A 396 -12.46 -2.58 -19.24
CA GLU A 396 -13.32 -2.96 -20.38
C GLU A 396 -12.53 -3.19 -21.68
N PHE A 397 -11.39 -2.51 -21.87
CA PHE A 397 -10.52 -2.71 -23.04
C PHE A 397 -9.56 -3.89 -22.88
N SER A 398 -9.17 -4.27 -21.67
CA SER A 398 -8.33 -5.44 -21.43
C SER A 398 -9.10 -6.76 -21.59
N ASP A 399 -10.40 -6.76 -21.28
CA ASP A 399 -11.26 -7.94 -21.46
C ASP A 399 -11.62 -8.22 -22.94
N LEU A 400 -11.28 -7.30 -23.85
CA LEU A 400 -11.55 -7.38 -25.30
C LEU A 400 -10.31 -7.71 -26.15
N LEU A 401 -9.14 -7.95 -25.53
CA LEU A 401 -7.87 -8.34 -26.17
C LEU A 401 -7.38 -9.68 -25.64
#